data_AF-A0A7H2SSR6-F1
#
_entry.id   AF-A0A7H2SSR6-F1
#
_cell.length_a   1.000
_cell.length_b   1.000
_cell.length_c   1.000
_cell.angle_alpha   90.00
_cell.angle_beta   90.00
_cell.angle_gamma   90.00
#
_symmetry.space_group_name_H-M   'P 1'
#
loop_
_entity.id
_entity.type
_entity.pdbx_description
1 polymer ?
#
loop_
_entity_poly.entity_id
_entity_poly.type
_entity_poly.pdbx_seq_one_letter_code
_entity_poly.pdbx_strand_id
1 'polypeptide(L)'
;MNSKLHIMQGVDWSKYDLPEWLREFGYWQGAVIRFGGSTKNPLVGAIKKAKLRLKKGDREKIVAYYLCDENFIEKPSKKPNVCLITDDEARAVQRLIIDILDGCTSEAMLDWMDAIIERYFNQKSWTQLVTPERTAMDAKYDVRCGLAALHNRYQFIRYKNGSV
;
A
#
# COMPACT_ATOMS: atom_id res chain seq x y z
N MET A 1 14.15 -26.83 22.81
CA MET A 1 13.61 -25.52 23.21
C MET A 1 13.59 -24.63 21.98
N ASN A 2 12.47 -24.55 21.26
CA ASN A 2 12.35 -23.62 20.13
C ASN A 2 11.85 -22.30 20.70
N SER A 3 12.75 -21.37 21.04
CA SER A 3 12.35 -20.00 21.26
C SER A 3 11.66 -19.55 19.97
N LYS A 4 10.40 -19.13 20.07
CA LYS A 4 9.75 -18.38 18.99
C LYS A 4 10.64 -17.15 18.80
N LEU A 5 11.50 -17.17 17.78
CA LEU A 5 12.23 -15.98 17.36
C LEU A 5 11.18 -14.89 17.21
N HIS A 6 11.38 -13.78 17.92
CA HIS A 6 10.50 -12.63 17.76
C HIS A 6 10.53 -12.27 16.28
N ILE A 7 9.39 -12.09 15.61
CA ILE A 7 9.30 -12.04 14.14
C ILE A 7 10.29 -11.02 13.52
N MET A 8 10.58 -9.95 14.27
CA MET A 8 11.57 -8.92 13.97
C MET A 8 13.02 -9.41 13.87
N GLN A 9 13.39 -10.46 14.62
CA GLN A 9 14.75 -11.04 14.65
C GLN A 9 14.99 -12.01 13.49
N GLY A 10 13.92 -12.55 12.89
CA GLY A 10 14.02 -13.48 11.76
C GLY A 10 14.12 -12.80 10.40
N VAL A 11 13.92 -11.47 10.34
CA VAL A 11 13.93 -10.70 9.09
C VAL A 11 15.34 -10.20 8.78
N ASP A 12 15.79 -10.42 7.54
CA ASP A 12 17.00 -9.80 7.01
C ASP A 12 16.74 -8.32 6.65
N TRP A 13 16.86 -7.43 7.61
CA TRP A 13 16.66 -5.99 7.43
C TRP A 13 17.64 -5.32 6.46
N SER A 14 18.70 -6.02 6.03
CA SER A 14 19.67 -5.49 5.07
C SER A 14 19.17 -5.49 3.61
N LYS A 15 18.10 -6.25 3.34
CA LYS A 15 17.47 -6.41 2.01
C LYS A 15 17.03 -5.08 1.39
N TYR A 16 16.47 -4.18 2.19
CA TYR A 16 15.94 -2.88 1.77
C TYR A 16 16.34 -1.76 2.72
N ASP A 17 16.28 -0.51 2.26
CA ASP A 17 16.26 0.64 3.17
C ASP A 17 14.85 0.88 3.71
N LEU A 18 14.75 1.69 4.78
CA LEU A 18 13.50 1.92 5.49
C LEU A 18 12.34 2.38 4.56
N PRO A 19 12.51 3.37 3.66
CA PRO A 19 11.43 3.76 2.76
C PRO A 19 10.99 2.66 1.80
N GLU A 20 11.91 1.82 1.33
CA GLU A 20 11.57 0.69 0.45
C GLU A 20 10.87 -0.44 1.22
N TRP A 21 11.27 -0.73 2.47
CA TRP A 21 10.54 -1.64 3.35
C TRP A 21 9.08 -1.23 3.53
N LEU A 22 8.83 0.07 3.80
CA LEU A 22 7.48 0.60 3.96
C LEU A 22 6.67 0.54 2.65
N ARG A 23 7.34 0.73 1.51
CA ARG A 23 6.71 0.66 0.18
C ARG A 23 6.32 -0.77 -0.21
N GLU A 24 7.21 -1.72 0.01
CA GLU A 24 6.95 -3.15 -0.21
C GLU A 24 5.79 -3.64 0.67
N PHE A 25 5.70 -3.15 1.91
CA PHE A 25 4.53 -3.39 2.76
C PHE A 25 3.25 -2.84 2.16
N GLY A 26 3.26 -1.63 1.60
CA GLY A 26 2.11 -1.09 0.86
C GLY A 26 1.70 -1.96 -0.33
N TYR A 27 2.66 -2.54 -1.07
CA TYR A 27 2.35 -3.50 -2.14
C TYR A 27 1.76 -4.79 -1.60
N TRP A 28 2.31 -5.32 -0.50
CA TRP A 28 1.78 -6.50 0.19
C TRP A 28 0.35 -6.27 0.66
N GLN A 29 0.08 -5.17 1.37
CA GLN A 29 -1.26 -4.82 1.84
C GLN A 29 -2.24 -4.67 0.67
N GLY A 30 -1.82 -4.01 -0.41
CA GLY A 30 -2.62 -3.92 -1.63
C GLY A 30 -2.90 -5.29 -2.26
N ALA A 31 -1.94 -6.22 -2.25
CA ALA A 31 -2.13 -7.58 -2.72
C ALA A 31 -3.09 -8.36 -1.80
N VAL A 32 -2.92 -8.29 -0.48
CA VAL A 32 -3.81 -8.93 0.50
C VAL A 32 -5.22 -8.38 0.41
N ILE A 33 -5.43 -7.08 0.25
CA ILE A 33 -6.78 -6.51 0.05
C ILE A 33 -7.38 -6.98 -1.29
N ARG A 34 -6.58 -7.05 -2.36
CA ARG A 34 -7.04 -7.50 -3.68
C ARG A 34 -7.30 -9.00 -3.78
N PHE A 35 -6.59 -9.84 -3.01
CA PHE A 35 -6.59 -11.31 -3.16
C PHE A 35 -7.06 -12.07 -1.91
N GLY A 36 -7.08 -11.43 -0.74
CA GLY A 36 -7.40 -12.00 0.57
C GLY A 36 -8.89 -12.10 0.90
N GLY A 37 -9.78 -11.78 -0.04
CA GLY A 37 -11.23 -12.01 0.08
C GLY A 37 -11.76 -13.22 -0.70
N SER A 38 -10.96 -13.86 -1.55
CA SER A 38 -11.24 -15.12 -2.28
C SER A 38 -10.27 -15.22 -3.47
N THR A 39 -9.41 -16.25 -3.49
CA THR A 39 -8.57 -16.61 -4.65
C THR A 39 -9.35 -17.30 -5.78
N LYS A 40 -10.68 -17.13 -5.82
CA LYS A 40 -11.46 -17.21 -7.06
C LYS A 40 -12.10 -15.86 -7.24
N ASN A 41 -11.65 -15.12 -8.25
CA ASN A 41 -12.28 -13.89 -8.68
C ASN A 41 -13.81 -14.15 -8.81
N PRO A 42 -14.66 -13.55 -7.96
CA PRO A 42 -16.12 -13.76 -8.00
C PRO A 42 -16.70 -13.38 -9.37
N LEU A 43 -16.03 -12.46 -10.05
CA LEU A 43 -16.34 -12.05 -11.42
C LEU A 43 -15.96 -13.12 -12.44
N VAL A 44 -14.93 -13.95 -12.24
CA VAL A 44 -14.61 -15.04 -13.18
C VAL A 44 -15.70 -16.13 -13.16
N GLY A 45 -16.27 -16.41 -11.99
CA GLY A 45 -17.45 -17.29 -11.83
C GLY A 45 -18.73 -16.66 -12.38
N ALA A 46 -18.96 -15.37 -12.11
CA ALA A 46 -20.12 -14.62 -12.59
C ALA A 46 -20.08 -14.34 -14.11
N ILE A 47 -18.90 -14.05 -14.68
CA ILE A 47 -18.66 -13.86 -16.12
C ILE A 47 -18.86 -15.17 -16.88
N LYS A 48 -18.42 -16.32 -16.33
CA LYS A 48 -18.75 -17.65 -16.89
C LYS A 48 -20.27 -17.89 -16.89
N LYS A 49 -20.99 -17.58 -15.80
CA LYS A 49 -22.46 -17.70 -15.71
C LYS A 49 -23.22 -16.68 -16.59
N ALA A 50 -22.70 -15.47 -16.78
CA ALA A 50 -23.32 -14.39 -17.57
C ALA A 50 -23.08 -14.56 -19.08
N LYS A 51 -21.90 -15.05 -19.51
CA LYS A 51 -21.65 -15.48 -20.91
C LYS A 51 -22.60 -16.58 -21.36
N LEU A 52 -23.12 -17.38 -20.43
CA LEU A 52 -24.12 -18.43 -20.65
C LEU A 52 -25.58 -17.91 -20.67
N ARG A 53 -25.86 -16.63 -20.31
CA ARG A 53 -27.24 -16.11 -20.12
C ARG A 53 -27.58 -14.80 -20.85
N LEU A 54 -26.67 -14.20 -21.62
CA LEU A 54 -26.99 -13.00 -22.42
C LEU A 54 -27.68 -13.39 -23.73
N LYS A 55 -28.93 -12.96 -23.88
CA LYS A 55 -29.75 -13.11 -25.10
C LYS A 55 -29.08 -12.37 -26.27
N LYS A 56 -29.19 -12.97 -27.46
CA LYS A 56 -28.69 -12.43 -28.73
C LYS A 56 -29.33 -11.05 -28.99
N GLY A 57 -28.53 -9.99 -29.09
CA GLY A 57 -28.97 -8.60 -29.37
C GLY A 57 -28.35 -7.51 -28.49
N ASP A 58 -27.90 -7.83 -27.26
CA ASP A 58 -27.35 -6.80 -26.34
C ASP A 58 -25.85 -6.56 -26.54
N ARG A 59 -25.13 -7.51 -27.14
CA ARG A 59 -23.70 -7.37 -27.46
C ARG A 59 -23.45 -6.26 -28.50
N GLU A 60 -24.30 -6.16 -29.52
CA GLU A 60 -24.13 -5.14 -30.57
C GLU A 60 -24.35 -3.73 -30.01
N LYS A 61 -25.28 -3.55 -29.06
CA LYS A 61 -25.52 -2.25 -28.41
C LYS A 61 -24.34 -1.80 -27.54
N ILE A 62 -23.75 -2.68 -26.75
CA ILE A 62 -22.60 -2.35 -25.89
C ILE A 62 -21.38 -1.96 -26.73
N VAL A 63 -21.14 -2.66 -27.84
CA VAL A 63 -20.04 -2.34 -28.77
C VAL A 63 -20.30 -1.00 -29.48
N ALA A 64 -21.52 -0.70 -29.88
CA ALA A 64 -21.88 0.58 -30.47
C ALA A 64 -21.67 1.75 -29.49
N TYR A 65 -22.08 1.60 -28.23
CA TYR A 65 -21.83 2.62 -27.20
C TYR A 65 -20.33 2.86 -26.94
N TYR A 66 -19.52 1.80 -26.97
CA TYR A 66 -18.07 1.91 -26.76
C TYR A 66 -17.34 2.55 -27.96
N LEU A 67 -17.82 2.33 -29.17
CA LEU A 67 -17.24 2.91 -30.40
C LEU A 67 -17.65 4.36 -30.65
N CYS A 68 -18.80 4.79 -30.12
CA CYS A 68 -19.35 6.14 -30.31
C CYS A 68 -19.08 7.13 -29.16
N ASP A 69 -18.37 6.71 -28.11
CA ASP A 69 -18.02 7.60 -26.98
C ASP A 69 -16.68 8.31 -27.23
N GLU A 70 -16.75 9.52 -27.80
CA GLU A 70 -15.58 10.37 -28.10
C GLU A 70 -14.80 10.82 -26.84
N ASN A 71 -15.36 10.62 -25.64
CA ASN A 71 -14.75 10.99 -24.36
C ASN A 71 -14.23 9.79 -23.56
N PHE A 72 -14.20 8.59 -24.14
CA PHE A 72 -13.68 7.41 -23.45
C PHE A 72 -12.16 7.51 -23.23
N ILE A 73 -11.77 7.91 -22.01
CA ILE A 73 -10.38 7.84 -21.56
C ILE A 73 -10.19 6.49 -20.86
N GLU A 74 -9.56 5.54 -21.54
CA GLU A 74 -9.14 4.28 -20.94
C GLU A 74 -8.15 4.60 -19.80
N LYS A 75 -8.60 4.53 -18.53
CA LYS A 75 -7.70 4.74 -17.40
C LYS A 75 -6.62 3.66 -17.49
N PRO A 76 -5.33 4.02 -17.63
CA PRO A 76 -4.29 3.02 -17.73
C PRO A 76 -4.34 2.16 -16.46
N SER A 77 -4.65 0.88 -16.64
CA SER A 77 -4.53 -0.12 -15.59
C SER A 77 -3.07 -0.13 -15.17
N LYS A 78 -2.75 0.56 -14.07
CA LYS A 78 -1.40 0.52 -13.51
C LYS A 78 -1.10 -0.94 -13.23
N LYS A 79 -0.12 -1.51 -13.95
CA LYS A 79 0.37 -2.86 -13.64
C LYS A 79 0.64 -2.89 -12.14
N PRO A 80 0.06 -3.82 -11.37
CA PRO A 80 0.30 -3.87 -9.94
C PRO A 80 1.80 -4.05 -9.75
N ASN A 81 2.42 -3.15 -8.99
CA ASN A 81 3.78 -3.38 -8.53
C ASN A 81 3.80 -4.70 -7.75
N VAL A 82 4.73 -5.58 -8.13
CA VAL A 82 4.82 -6.94 -7.56
C VAL A 82 5.40 -6.80 -6.16
N CYS A 83 4.68 -7.33 -5.16
CA CYS A 83 5.18 -7.41 -3.79
C CYS A 83 6.31 -8.44 -3.71
N LEU A 84 7.43 -8.07 -3.09
CA LEU A 84 8.64 -8.88 -2.96
C LEU A 84 8.95 -9.30 -1.52
N ILE A 85 8.05 -9.00 -0.59
CA ILE A 85 8.14 -9.40 0.81
C ILE A 85 7.17 -10.53 1.14
N THR A 86 7.58 -11.38 2.07
CA THR A 86 6.78 -12.46 2.65
C THR A 86 5.80 -11.94 3.70
N ASP A 87 4.82 -12.75 4.08
CA ASP A 87 3.87 -12.39 5.13
C ASP A 87 4.55 -12.11 6.49
N ASP A 88 5.64 -12.81 6.80
CA ASP A 88 6.36 -12.62 8.06
C ASP A 88 7.19 -11.33 8.05
N GLU A 89 7.85 -11.02 6.91
CA GLU A 89 8.47 -9.71 6.69
C GLU A 89 7.42 -8.59 6.78
N ALA A 90 6.24 -8.78 6.19
CA ALA A 90 5.16 -7.80 6.26
C ALA A 90 4.66 -7.57 7.69
N ARG A 91 4.45 -8.65 8.47
CA ARG A 91 4.10 -8.54 9.90
C ARG A 91 5.18 -7.83 10.71
N ALA A 92 6.45 -8.06 10.40
CA ALA A 92 7.55 -7.36 11.04
C ALA A 92 7.52 -5.85 10.72
N VAL A 93 7.31 -5.46 9.45
CA VAL A 93 7.15 -4.05 9.07
C VAL A 93 5.93 -3.42 9.73
N GLN A 94 4.80 -4.13 9.80
CA GLN A 94 3.61 -3.67 10.52
C GLN A 94 3.91 -3.41 12.01
N ARG A 95 4.70 -4.28 12.63
CA ARG A 95 5.07 -4.16 14.04
C ARG A 95 5.88 -2.89 14.31
N LEU A 96 6.73 -2.43 13.37
CA LEU A 96 7.48 -1.18 13.50
C LEU A 96 6.57 0.02 13.82
N ILE A 97 5.45 0.13 13.08
CA ILE A 97 4.48 1.22 13.24
C ILE A 97 3.67 1.03 14.52
N ILE A 98 3.15 -0.18 14.75
CA ILE A 98 2.36 -0.49 15.96
C ILE A 98 3.15 -0.15 17.23
N ASP A 99 4.43 -0.52 17.29
CA ASP A 99 5.29 -0.24 18.44
C ASP A 99 5.49 1.26 18.69
N ILE A 100 5.43 2.11 17.65
CA ILE A 100 5.45 3.57 17.81
C ILE A 100 4.11 4.08 18.31
N LEU A 101 3.00 3.57 17.78
CA LEU A 101 1.66 4.02 18.15
C LEU A 101 1.25 3.56 19.55
N ASP A 102 1.72 2.39 19.98
CA ASP A 102 1.40 1.82 21.29
C ASP A 102 1.90 2.73 22.42
N GLY A 103 0.96 3.29 23.18
CA GLY A 103 1.23 4.24 24.26
C GLY A 103 1.66 5.64 23.81
N CYS A 104 1.59 5.99 22.52
CA CYS A 104 1.93 7.33 22.06
C CYS A 104 0.82 8.34 22.37
N THR A 105 1.17 9.41 23.08
CA THR A 105 0.27 10.54 23.40
C THR A 105 0.60 11.82 22.62
N SER A 106 1.66 11.80 21.80
CA SER A 106 2.13 12.98 21.07
C SER A 106 1.38 13.14 19.77
N GLU A 107 0.53 14.16 19.66
CA GLU A 107 -0.24 14.49 18.45
C GLU A 107 0.66 14.59 17.20
N ALA A 108 1.75 15.35 17.28
CA ALA A 108 2.70 15.47 16.18
C ALA A 108 3.30 14.12 15.73
N MET A 109 3.53 13.18 16.65
CA MET A 109 4.08 11.86 16.29
C MET A 109 3.01 10.99 15.62
N LEU A 110 1.76 11.11 16.05
CA LEU A 110 0.62 10.46 15.40
C LEU A 110 0.44 11.00 13.98
N ASP A 111 0.52 12.32 13.77
CA ASP A 111 0.42 12.94 12.44
C ASP A 111 1.54 12.48 11.51
N TRP A 112 2.78 12.39 12.02
CA TRP A 112 3.89 11.87 11.24
C TRP A 112 3.69 10.40 10.85
N MET A 113 3.19 9.56 11.78
CA MET A 113 2.89 8.16 11.47
C MET A 113 1.73 8.02 10.49
N ASP A 114 0.70 8.87 10.59
CA ASP A 114 -0.40 8.91 9.63
C ASP A 114 0.12 9.25 8.23
N ALA A 115 0.97 10.28 8.11
CA ALA A 115 1.61 10.64 6.85
C ALA A 115 2.44 9.49 6.25
N ILE A 116 3.14 8.70 7.07
CA ILE A 116 3.85 7.48 6.64
C ILE A 116 2.87 6.43 6.10
N ILE A 117 1.80 6.14 6.83
CA ILE A 117 0.78 5.16 6.43
C ILE A 117 0.13 5.60 5.11
N GLU A 118 -0.27 6.86 5.02
CA GLU A 118 -0.89 7.40 3.81
C GLU A 118 0.05 7.35 2.59
N ARG A 119 1.32 7.74 2.78
CA ARG A 119 2.30 7.81 1.71
C ARG A 119 2.74 6.42 1.23
N TYR A 120 3.09 5.52 2.15
CA TYR A 120 3.73 4.25 1.81
C TYR A 120 2.74 3.08 1.79
N PHE A 121 1.84 2.98 2.78
CA PHE A 121 0.94 1.81 2.89
C PHE A 121 -0.25 1.97 1.95
N ASN A 122 -0.86 3.15 1.96
CA ASN A 122 -1.98 3.51 1.09
C ASN A 122 -1.53 4.02 -0.29
N GLN A 123 -0.21 4.21 -0.49
CA GLN A 123 0.41 4.62 -1.76
C GLN A 123 -0.17 5.92 -2.34
N LYS A 124 -0.61 6.86 -1.49
CA LYS A 124 -1.08 8.17 -1.94
C LYS A 124 0.06 8.95 -2.60
N SER A 125 -0.23 9.63 -3.72
CA SER A 125 0.70 10.61 -4.29
C SER A 125 0.78 11.85 -3.40
N TRP A 126 1.84 12.67 -3.56
CA TRP A 126 1.97 13.94 -2.84
C TRP A 126 0.75 14.85 -3.01
N THR A 127 0.13 14.86 -4.19
CA THR A 127 -1.10 15.62 -4.45
C THR A 127 -2.30 15.09 -3.68
N GLN A 128 -2.36 13.78 -3.42
CA GLN A 128 -3.43 13.14 -2.64
C GLN A 128 -3.23 13.28 -1.13
N LEU A 129 -2.05 13.73 -0.69
CA LEU A 129 -1.76 14.05 0.72
C LEU A 129 -2.14 15.50 1.08
N VAL A 130 -2.46 16.35 0.11
CA VAL A 130 -2.88 17.72 0.40
C VAL A 130 -4.31 17.70 0.95
N THR A 131 -4.51 18.33 2.11
CA THR A 131 -5.83 18.59 2.71
C THR A 131 -6.00 20.10 2.90
N PRO A 132 -7.21 20.61 3.24
CA PRO A 132 -7.38 22.02 3.58
C PRO A 132 -6.45 22.50 4.72
N GLU A 133 -6.05 21.60 5.60
CA GLU A 133 -5.23 21.84 6.79
C GLU A 133 -3.74 21.48 6.60
N ARG A 134 -3.40 20.67 5.59
CA ARG A 134 -2.04 20.18 5.33
C ARG A 134 -1.60 20.48 3.90
N THR A 135 -0.56 21.32 3.75
CA THR A 135 0.00 21.61 2.43
C THR A 135 0.85 20.45 1.90
N ALA A 136 1.19 20.50 0.61
CA ALA A 136 2.11 19.53 0.03
C ALA A 136 3.52 19.58 0.66
N MET A 137 3.93 20.73 1.21
CA MET A 137 5.22 20.85 1.89
C MET A 137 5.15 20.26 3.29
N ASP A 138 4.06 20.52 4.03
CA ASP A 138 3.84 19.95 5.36
C ASP A 138 3.83 18.43 5.28
N ALA A 139 3.08 17.85 4.33
CA ALA A 139 3.08 16.41 4.11
C ALA A 139 4.48 15.82 3.85
N LYS A 140 5.36 16.53 3.13
CA LYS A 140 6.75 16.09 2.92
C LYS A 140 7.57 16.15 4.20
N TYR A 141 7.36 17.16 5.03
CA TYR A 141 8.03 17.27 6.32
C TYR A 141 7.52 16.23 7.31
N ASP A 142 6.21 15.97 7.37
CA ASP A 142 5.62 14.94 8.21
C ASP A 142 6.18 13.56 7.85
N VAL A 143 6.26 13.24 6.56
CA VAL A 143 6.89 11.99 6.09
C VAL A 143 8.37 11.95 6.49
N ARG A 144 9.13 13.04 6.37
CA ARG A 144 10.54 13.10 6.78
C ARG A 144 10.72 12.87 8.27
N CYS A 145 9.91 13.53 9.09
CA CYS A 145 9.92 13.38 10.54
C CYS A 145 9.52 11.96 10.96
N GLY A 146 8.50 11.38 10.32
CA GLY A 146 8.09 9.99 10.55
C GLY A 146 9.19 8.98 10.21
N LEU A 147 9.85 9.13 9.06
CA LEU A 147 11.01 8.30 8.68
C LEU A 147 12.16 8.44 9.67
N ALA A 148 12.46 9.66 10.12
CA ALA A 148 13.51 9.92 11.09
C ALA A 148 13.18 9.29 12.46
N ALA A 149 11.94 9.37 12.92
CA ALA A 149 11.48 8.75 14.16
C ALA A 149 11.60 7.21 14.10
N LEU A 150 11.15 6.61 13.00
CA LEU A 150 11.30 5.18 12.74
C LEU A 150 12.78 4.76 12.73
N HIS A 151 13.62 5.50 12.01
CA HIS A 151 15.05 5.16 11.94
C HIS A 151 15.76 5.34 13.29
N ASN A 152 15.41 6.37 14.07
CA ASN A 152 15.97 6.57 15.39
C ASN A 152 15.65 5.41 16.34
N ARG A 153 14.43 4.87 16.28
CA ARG A 153 14.01 3.71 17.08
C ARG A 153 14.58 2.38 16.56
N TYR A 154 14.71 2.25 15.24
CA TYR A 154 15.13 1.02 14.56
C TYR A 154 16.42 1.26 13.76
N GLN A 155 17.50 1.61 14.45
CA GLN A 155 18.78 1.97 13.86
C GLN A 155 19.43 0.84 13.03
N PHE A 156 19.01 -0.41 13.25
CA PHE A 156 19.47 -1.55 12.46
C PHE A 156 18.93 -1.56 11.02
N ILE A 157 17.86 -0.79 10.73
CA ILE A 157 17.33 -0.63 9.38
C ILE A 157 18.08 0.51 8.70
N ARG A 158 18.64 0.24 7.52
CA ARG A 158 19.36 1.24 6.72
C ARG A 158 18.43 2.39 6.35
N TYR A 159 18.88 3.63 6.54
CA TYR A 159 18.18 4.83 6.07
C TYR A 159 19.12 5.67 5.20
N LYS A 160 18.71 5.94 3.96
CA LYS A 160 19.45 6.81 3.04
C LYS A 160 18.86 8.20 3.09
N ASN A 161 19.67 9.18 3.50
CA ASN A 161 19.26 10.58 3.50
C ASN A 161 18.86 11.02 2.09
N GLY A 162 17.64 11.56 1.94
CA GLY A 162 17.15 12.15 0.69
C GLY A 162 16.18 11.29 -0.13
N SER A 163 15.90 10.03 0.25
CA SER A 163 14.88 9.22 -0.41
C SER A 163 13.49 9.46 0.21
N VAL A 164 12.82 10.53 -0.21
CA VAL A 164 11.43 10.86 0.18
C VAL A 164 10.56 10.97 -1.05
#